data_AF-A0AAN0MCJ4-F1
#
_entry.id   AF-A0AAN0MCJ4-F1
#
_cell.length_a   1.000
_cell.length_b   1.000
_cell.length_c   1.000
_cell.angle_alpha   90.00
_cell.angle_beta   90.00
_cell.angle_gamma   90.00
#
_symmetry.space_group_name_H-M   'P 1'
#
loop_
_entity.id
_entity.type
_entity.pdbx_description
1 polymer ?
#
loop_
_entity_poly.entity_id
_entity_poly.type
_entity_poly.pdbx_seq_one_letter_code
_entity_poly.pdbx_strand_id
1 'polypeptide(L)'
;MTLLVVLPKGHRLCQATSLSLERLKNERFSMMTNAFAMGNEIEKRCINLGYYPDIVFVNENWEVIVEHVATYKSVTFLPFAIQDVLQRDDIVWIPLEDAEVARFNVVLITSLDLKDYDNRIFYNSFQQTLLSTESTLK
;
A
#
# COMPACT_ATOMS: atom_id res chain seq x y z
N MET A 1 -8.09 2.00 -5.04
CA MET A 1 -6.63 2.18 -5.10
C MET A 1 -5.95 0.81 -5.03
N THR A 2 -4.92 0.55 -5.84
CA THR A 2 -4.25 -0.77 -5.90
C THR A 2 -2.99 -0.79 -5.05
N LEU A 3 -2.74 -1.88 -4.31
CA LEU A 3 -1.51 -2.11 -3.55
C LEU A 3 -0.47 -2.86 -4.39
N LEU A 4 0.79 -2.47 -4.26
CA LEU A 4 1.94 -3.10 -4.90
C LEU A 4 2.92 -3.60 -3.86
N VAL A 5 3.66 -4.64 -4.21
CA VAL A 5 4.84 -5.11 -3.49
C VAL A 5 6.04 -4.30 -3.95
N VAL A 6 6.81 -3.77 -3.01
CA VAL A 6 8.04 -3.03 -3.28
C VAL A 6 9.21 -3.81 -2.71
N LEU A 7 10.22 -4.04 -3.56
CA LEU A 7 11.39 -4.85 -3.23
C LEU A 7 12.62 -4.36 -4.01
N PRO A 8 13.86 -4.68 -3.59
CA PRO A 8 15.06 -4.21 -4.28
C PRO A 8 15.19 -4.78 -5.69
N LYS A 9 15.77 -4.02 -6.61
CA LYS A 9 15.99 -4.44 -8.01
C LYS A 9 16.82 -5.73 -8.16
N GLY A 10 17.70 -6.03 -7.19
CA GLY A 10 18.49 -7.27 -7.16
C GLY A 10 17.83 -8.45 -6.45
N HIS A 11 16.59 -8.31 -5.98
CA HIS A 11 15.88 -9.34 -5.24
C HIS A 11 15.45 -10.50 -6.16
N ARG A 12 15.42 -11.75 -5.64
CA ARG A 12 15.10 -12.97 -6.43
C ARG A 12 13.73 -12.93 -7.13
N LEU A 13 12.84 -12.07 -6.66
CA LEU A 13 11.47 -11.91 -7.16
C LEU A 13 11.30 -10.71 -8.10
N CYS A 14 12.37 -9.95 -8.42
CA CYS A 14 12.27 -8.67 -9.12
C CYS A 14 11.73 -8.74 -10.56
N GLN A 15 11.74 -9.92 -11.18
CA GLN A 15 11.23 -10.15 -12.53
C GLN A 15 9.83 -10.78 -12.53
N ALA A 16 9.19 -10.92 -11.36
CA ALA A 16 7.82 -11.42 -11.32
C ALA A 16 6.87 -10.37 -11.93
N THR A 17 5.93 -10.83 -12.76
CA THR A 17 4.84 -9.97 -13.28
C THR A 17 3.85 -9.58 -12.19
N SER A 18 3.76 -10.40 -11.15
CA SER A 18 2.82 -10.31 -10.04
C SER A 18 3.23 -11.29 -8.93
N LEU A 19 2.82 -11.02 -7.69
CA LEU A 19 3.19 -11.81 -6.52
C LEU A 19 1.99 -12.06 -5.61
N SER A 20 1.81 -13.31 -5.17
CA SER A 20 0.89 -13.65 -4.09
C SER A 20 1.56 -13.49 -2.72
N LEU A 21 0.76 -13.38 -1.66
CA LEU A 21 1.26 -13.33 -0.28
C LEU A 21 1.98 -14.64 0.11
N GLU A 22 1.50 -15.80 -0.33
CA GLU A 22 2.15 -17.09 -0.07
C GLU A 22 3.56 -17.17 -0.66
N ARG A 23 3.78 -16.57 -1.83
CA ARG A 23 5.11 -16.50 -2.46
C ARG A 23 6.09 -15.63 -1.66
N LEU A 24 5.56 -14.71 -0.85
CA LEU A 24 6.30 -13.82 0.05
C LEU A 24 6.47 -14.40 1.46
N LYS A 25 5.88 -15.55 1.79
CA LYS A 25 5.85 -16.14 3.15
C LYS A 25 7.21 -16.21 3.86
N ASN A 26 8.30 -16.40 3.09
CA ASN A 26 9.66 -16.53 3.62
C ASN A 26 10.52 -15.27 3.42
N GLU A 27 9.91 -14.14 3.04
CA GLU A 27 10.61 -12.87 2.89
C GLU A 27 10.57 -12.05 4.18
N ARG A 28 11.56 -11.17 4.32
CA ARG A 28 11.67 -10.21 5.43
C ARG A 28 10.79 -9.00 5.13
N PHE A 29 9.89 -8.63 6.03
CA PHE A 29 8.92 -7.56 5.81
C PHE A 29 9.37 -6.29 6.54
N SER A 30 9.38 -5.17 5.83
CA SER A 30 9.46 -3.83 6.41
C SER A 30 8.08 -3.19 6.31
N MET A 31 7.39 -3.07 7.44
CA MET A 31 5.96 -2.74 7.46
C MET A 31 5.71 -1.32 7.96
N MET A 32 4.61 -0.73 7.48
CA MET A 32 4.01 0.38 8.19
C MET A 32 3.47 -0.08 9.54
N THR A 33 3.42 0.81 10.54
CA THR A 33 2.81 0.47 11.83
C THR A 33 1.35 0.03 11.66
N ASN A 34 0.89 -0.79 12.60
CA ASN A 34 -0.51 -1.22 12.69
C ASN A 34 -1.49 -0.09 13.07
N ALA A 35 -0.99 1.13 13.35
CA ALA A 35 -1.81 2.33 13.46
C ALA A 35 -2.47 2.70 12.11
N PHE A 36 -1.92 2.19 11.01
CA PHE A 36 -2.48 2.36 9.67
C PHE A 36 -3.13 1.07 9.18
N ALA A 37 -4.21 1.20 8.41
CA ALA A 37 -4.93 0.07 7.85
C ALA A 37 -4.00 -0.88 7.06
N MET A 38 -3.06 -0.36 6.26
CA MET A 38 -2.14 -1.19 5.48
C MET A 38 -1.27 -2.12 6.33
N GLY A 39 -0.66 -1.58 7.41
CA GLY A 39 0.18 -2.39 8.30
C GLY A 39 -0.62 -3.52 8.95
N ASN A 40 -1.82 -3.21 9.40
CA ASN A 40 -2.71 -4.14 10.10
C ASN A 40 -3.32 -5.20 9.15
N GLU A 41 -3.85 -4.80 8.00
CA GLU A 41 -4.58 -5.70 7.11
C GLU A 41 -3.66 -6.71 6.40
N ILE A 42 -2.43 -6.32 6.06
CA ILE A 42 -1.45 -7.27 5.49
C ILE A 42 -1.08 -8.35 6.50
N GLU A 43 -0.75 -7.97 7.74
CA GLU A 43 -0.37 -8.92 8.78
C GLU A 43 -1.52 -9.91 9.08
N LYS A 44 -2.74 -9.39 9.27
CA LYS A 44 -3.94 -10.23 9.43
C LYS A 44 -4.15 -11.17 8.26
N ARG A 45 -3.96 -10.69 7.04
CA ARG A 45 -4.13 -11.50 5.83
C ARG A 45 -3.12 -12.64 5.78
N CYS A 46 -1.85 -12.40 6.10
CA CYS A 46 -0.85 -13.46 6.24
C CYS A 46 -1.28 -14.52 7.27
N ILE A 47 -1.77 -14.09 8.44
CA ILE A 47 -2.25 -14.98 9.50
C ILE A 47 -3.44 -15.82 9.01
N ASN A 48 -4.39 -15.23 8.29
CA ASN A 48 -5.53 -15.95 7.71
C ASN A 48 -5.11 -16.99 6.66
N LEU A 49 -3.98 -16.76 5.98
CA LEU A 49 -3.34 -17.72 5.06
C LEU A 49 -2.49 -18.78 5.79
N GLY A 50 -2.49 -18.78 7.13
CA GLY A 50 -1.86 -19.81 7.95
C GLY A 50 -0.37 -19.60 8.21
N TYR A 51 0.13 -18.36 8.17
CA TYR A 51 1.50 -18.05 8.56
C TYR A 51 1.68 -16.68 9.19
N TYR A 52 2.74 -16.52 9.98
CA TYR A 52 3.16 -15.22 10.50
C TYR A 52 4.26 -14.65 9.60
N PRO A 53 4.15 -13.39 9.14
CA PRO A 53 5.20 -12.76 8.34
C PRO A 53 6.43 -12.45 9.21
N ASP A 54 7.63 -12.53 8.62
CA ASP A 54 8.89 -12.13 9.29
C ASP A 54 9.06 -10.61 9.26
N ILE A 55 8.41 -9.90 10.19
CA ILE A 55 8.47 -8.43 10.28
C ILE A 55 9.78 -8.03 10.97
N VAL A 56 10.71 -7.45 10.20
CA VAL A 56 12.06 -7.11 10.68
C VAL A 56 12.26 -5.62 10.94
N PHE A 57 11.34 -4.79 10.47
CA PHE A 57 11.37 -3.34 10.65
C PHE A 57 9.97 -2.76 10.55
N VAL A 58 9.69 -1.76 11.37
CA VAL A 58 8.40 -1.05 11.39
C VAL A 58 8.64 0.45 11.50
N ASN A 59 7.93 1.26 10.71
CA ASN A 59 7.93 2.71 10.82
C ASN A 59 6.58 3.31 10.38
N GLU A 60 6.30 4.56 10.74
CA GLU A 60 5.10 5.27 10.27
C GLU A 60 5.34 5.99 8.93
N ASN A 61 6.59 6.35 8.63
CA ASN A 61 6.96 7.01 7.39
C ASN A 61 7.33 5.98 6.32
N TRP A 62 6.54 5.96 5.23
CA TRP A 62 6.77 5.09 4.09
C TRP A 62 8.12 5.32 3.40
N GLU A 63 8.67 6.54 3.42
CA GLU A 63 9.98 6.85 2.84
C GLU A 63 11.09 6.12 3.61
N VAL A 64 11.03 6.13 4.95
CA VAL A 64 11.96 5.41 5.82
C VAL A 64 11.88 3.90 5.59
N ILE A 65 10.67 3.38 5.35
CA ILE A 65 10.46 1.98 4.99
C ILE A 65 11.13 1.64 3.66
N VAL A 66 10.96 2.49 2.64
CA VAL A 66 11.58 2.28 1.32
C VAL A 66 13.10 2.28 1.41
N GLU A 67 13.70 3.19 2.19
CA GLU A 67 15.15 3.16 2.44
C GLU A 67 15.60 1.87 3.10
N HIS A 68 14.81 1.37 4.06
CA HIS A 68 15.10 0.09 4.70
C HIS A 68 15.00 -1.07 3.71
N VAL A 69 13.99 -1.08 2.84
CA VAL A 69 13.81 -2.07 1.77
C VAL A 69 15.04 -2.10 0.86
N ALA A 70 15.44 -0.96 0.33
CA ALA A 70 16.60 -0.83 -0.56
C ALA A 70 17.91 -1.31 0.09
N THR A 71 18.09 -1.02 1.38
CA THR A 71 19.34 -1.31 2.12
C THR A 71 19.42 -2.75 2.61
N TYR A 72 18.34 -3.30 3.17
CA TYR A 72 18.37 -4.52 3.98
C TYR A 72 17.67 -5.72 3.35
N LYS A 73 17.38 -5.66 2.04
CA LYS A 73 16.78 -6.76 1.27
C LYS A 73 15.47 -7.28 1.89
N SER A 74 14.65 -6.37 2.38
CA SER A 74 13.28 -6.65 2.79
C SER A 74 12.28 -6.31 1.69
N VAL A 75 11.00 -6.61 1.92
CA VAL A 75 9.89 -6.25 1.05
C VAL A 75 8.89 -5.39 1.83
N THR A 76 8.14 -4.54 1.14
CA THR A 76 7.03 -3.79 1.71
C THR A 76 5.84 -3.75 0.78
N PHE A 77 4.74 -3.15 1.23
CA PHE A 77 3.51 -2.99 0.47
C PHE A 77 3.12 -1.52 0.48
N LEU A 78 2.97 -0.93 -0.71
CA LEU A 78 2.64 0.49 -0.86
C LEU A 78 1.56 0.70 -1.92
N PRO A 79 0.72 1.73 -1.78
CA PRO A 79 -0.25 2.08 -2.80
C PRO A 79 0.42 2.50 -4.10
N PHE A 80 -0.18 2.15 -5.24
CA PHE A 80 0.28 2.54 -6.58
C PHE A 80 0.50 4.06 -6.71
N ALA A 81 -0.31 4.89 -6.03
CA ALA A 81 -0.17 6.34 -6.06
C ALA A 81 1.21 6.84 -5.57
N ILE A 82 1.94 6.04 -4.78
CA ILE A 82 3.30 6.38 -4.34
C ILE A 82 4.32 6.15 -5.47
N GLN A 83 4.06 5.24 -6.40
CA GLN A 83 4.97 4.93 -7.50
C GLN A 83 5.23 6.15 -8.40
N ASP A 84 4.21 6.98 -8.63
CA ASP A 84 4.35 8.16 -9.49
C ASP A 84 5.20 9.26 -8.83
N VAL A 85 5.14 9.38 -7.49
CA VAL A 85 5.89 10.40 -6.74
C VAL A 85 7.29 9.94 -6.33
N LEU A 86 7.52 8.64 -6.23
CA LEU A 86 8.80 8.07 -5.80
C LEU A 86 9.62 7.55 -6.99
N GLN A 87 10.56 8.38 -7.44
CA GLN A 87 11.47 8.02 -8.53
C GLN A 87 12.78 7.46 -7.96
N ARG A 88 12.93 6.13 -8.01
CA ARG A 88 14.10 5.40 -7.54
C ARG A 88 14.43 4.20 -8.45
N ASP A 89 15.71 4.04 -8.76
CA ASP A 89 16.20 2.99 -9.67
C ASP A 89 16.67 1.70 -8.96
N ASP A 90 16.72 1.72 -7.63
CA ASP A 90 17.22 0.63 -6.77
C ASP A 90 16.11 -0.30 -6.24
N ILE A 91 14.84 0.07 -6.48
CA ILE A 91 13.65 -0.71 -6.12
C ILE A 91 12.83 -1.07 -7.36
N VAL A 92 11.94 -2.04 -7.22
CA VAL A 92 10.94 -2.41 -8.22
C VAL A 92 9.57 -2.54 -7.57
N TRP A 93 8.54 -2.25 -8.35
CA TRP A 93 7.14 -2.28 -7.96
C TRP A 93 6.44 -3.42 -8.68
N ILE A 94 5.83 -4.34 -7.95
CA ILE A 94 5.22 -5.55 -8.51
C ILE A 94 3.78 -5.68 -7.99
N PRO A 95 2.78 -5.90 -8.86
CA PRO A 95 1.39 -6.09 -8.43
C PRO A 95 1.20 -7.22 -7.40
N LEU A 96 0.36 -6.97 -6.40
CA LEU A 96 -0.05 -7.97 -5.40
C LEU A 96 -1.30 -8.73 -5.88
N GLU A 97 -1.21 -10.06 -5.90
CA GLU A 97 -2.29 -10.99 -6.25
C GLU A 97 -3.12 -11.37 -5.02
N ASP A 98 -3.73 -10.38 -4.37
CA ASP A 98 -4.64 -10.67 -3.25
C ASP A 98 -5.89 -9.79 -3.35
N ALA A 99 -7.05 -10.40 -3.61
CA ALA A 99 -8.28 -9.65 -3.82
C ALA A 99 -8.80 -8.94 -2.54
N GLU A 100 -8.41 -9.41 -1.35
CA GLU A 100 -8.88 -8.85 -0.08
C GLU A 100 -8.08 -7.62 0.32
N VAL A 101 -6.77 -7.61 0.08
CA VAL A 101 -5.89 -6.50 0.51
C VAL A 101 -5.29 -5.69 -0.63
N ALA A 102 -5.30 -6.17 -1.88
CA ALA A 102 -4.74 -5.40 -2.99
C ALA A 102 -5.63 -4.23 -3.42
N ARG A 103 -6.89 -4.15 -2.95
CA ARG A 103 -7.83 -3.07 -3.31
C ARG A 103 -8.33 -2.35 -2.06
N PHE A 104 -7.86 -1.13 -1.87
CA PHE A 104 -8.39 -0.25 -0.82
C PHE A 104 -9.44 0.70 -1.37
N ASN A 105 -10.56 0.78 -0.65
CA ASN A 105 -11.59 1.79 -0.85
C ASN A 105 -11.25 3.00 0.03
N VAL A 106 -11.05 4.15 -0.61
CA VAL A 106 -10.92 5.42 0.12
C VAL A 106 -12.33 5.92 0.40
N VAL A 107 -12.66 6.07 1.68
CA VAL A 107 -13.96 6.55 2.11
C VAL A 107 -13.81 7.88 2.84
N LEU A 108 -14.68 8.83 2.52
CA LEU A 108 -14.78 10.07 3.26
C LEU A 108 -15.73 9.86 4.45
N ILE A 109 -15.19 9.99 5.66
CA ILE A 109 -15.98 10.03 6.89
C ILE A 109 -15.97 11.47 7.39
N THR A 110 -17.15 12.08 7.47
CA THR A 110 -17.34 13.43 8.00
C THR A 110 -18.62 13.49 8.83
N SER A 111 -18.70 14.44 9.75
CA SER A 111 -19.98 14.79 10.38
C SER A 111 -20.92 15.31 9.29
N LEU A 112 -22.14 14.78 9.21
CA LEU A 112 -23.17 15.18 8.24
C LEU A 112 -23.69 16.61 8.45
N ASP A 113 -23.12 17.39 9.38
CA ASP A 113 -23.48 18.79 9.58
C ASP A 113 -22.92 19.69 8.48
N LEU A 114 -23.59 19.65 7.32
CA LEU A 114 -23.30 20.45 6.13
C LEU A 114 -23.65 21.95 6.29
N LYS A 115 -24.02 22.40 7.49
CA LYS A 115 -24.17 23.83 7.80
C LYS A 115 -22.83 24.53 7.89
N ASP A 116 -21.78 23.78 8.22
CA ASP A 116 -20.41 24.25 8.14
C ASP A 116 -19.99 24.39 6.67
N TYR A 117 -19.68 25.63 6.28
CA TYR A 117 -19.30 26.00 4.93
C TYR A 117 -18.04 25.26 4.46
N ASP A 118 -17.08 25.04 5.37
CA ASP A 118 -15.79 24.43 5.05
C ASP A 118 -15.97 22.93 4.80
N ASN A 119 -16.79 22.25 5.62
CA ASN A 119 -17.15 20.85 5.40
C ASN A 119 -17.87 20.64 4.07
N ARG A 120 -18.72 21.59 3.67
CA ARG A 120 -19.43 21.53 2.38
C ARG A 120 -18.49 21.70 1.19
N ILE A 121 -17.54 22.64 1.27
CA ILE A 121 -16.52 22.80 0.22
C ILE A 121 -15.69 21.52 0.09
N PHE A 122 -15.19 21.00 1.21
CA PHE A 122 -14.36 19.80 1.20
C PHE A 122 -15.12 18.59 0.63
N TYR A 123 -16.36 18.36 1.08
CA TYR A 123 -17.22 17.29 0.55
C TYR A 123 -17.42 17.42 -0.96
N ASN A 124 -17.78 18.61 -1.45
CA ASN A 124 -18.00 18.84 -2.88
C ASN A 124 -16.73 18.65 -3.71
N SER A 125 -15.59 19.15 -3.23
CA SER A 125 -14.30 18.97 -3.90
C SER A 125 -13.92 17.50 -3.98
N PHE A 126 -14.07 16.76 -2.88
CA PHE A 126 -13.75 15.33 -2.83
C PHE A 126 -14.64 14.52 -3.78
N GLN A 127 -15.95 14.81 -3.82
CA GLN A 127 -16.88 14.16 -4.74
C GLN A 127 -16.53 14.44 -6.22
N GLN A 128 -16.16 15.67 -6.57
CA GLN A 128 -15.73 15.99 -7.93
C GLN A 128 -14.45 15.24 -8.33
N THR A 129 -13.46 15.18 -7.43
CA THR A 129 -12.22 14.45 -7.66
C THR A 129 -12.49 12.95 -7.88
N LEU A 130 -13.34 12.33 -7.05
CA LEU A 130 -13.73 10.93 -7.22
C LEU A 130 -14.39 10.66 -8.58
N LEU A 131 -15.37 11.49 -8.98
CA LEU A 131 -16.07 11.33 -10.26
C LEU A 131 -15.13 11.45 -11.47
N SER A 132 -14.12 12.33 -11.40
CA SER A 132 -13.09 12.47 -12.44
C SER A 132 -12.09 11.32 -12.51
N THR A 133 -11.82 10.64 -11.39
CA THR A 133 -10.91 9.49 -11.36
C THR A 133 -11.61 8.22 -11.87
N GLU A 134 -12.90 8.05 -11.59
CA GLU A 134 -13.70 6.94 -12.14
C GLU A 134 -13.89 7.03 -13.67
N SER A 135 -13.95 8.23 -14.25
CA SER A 135 -14.06 8.40 -15.72
C SER A 135 -12.77 8.08 -16.48
N THR A 136 -11.62 8.11 -15.79
CA THR A 136 -10.29 7.89 -16.39
C THR A 136 -9.87 6.41 -16.31
N LEU A 137 -10.63 5.57 -15.59
CA LEU A 137 -10.42 4.12 -15.42
C LEU A 137 -11.29 3.27 -16.35
N LYS A 138 -11.98 3.87 -17.34
CA LYS A 138 -12.72 3.17 -18.39
C LYS A 138 -11.99 3.17 -19.72
#